data_AF-A0A452UEY8-F1
#
_entry.id   AF-A0A452UEY8-F1
#
_cell.length_a   1.000
_cell.length_b   1.000
_cell.length_c   1.000
_cell.angle_alpha   90.00
_cell.angle_beta   90.00
_cell.angle_gamma   90.00
#
_symmetry.space_group_name_H-M   'P 1'
#
loop_
_entity.id
_entity.type
_entity.pdbx_description
1 polymer ?
#
loop_
_entity_poly.entity_id
_entity_poly.type
_entity_poly.pdbx_seq_one_letter_code
_entity_poly.pdbx_strand_id
1 'polypeptide(L)'
;MIRDMELAVARRETISTQAKGQSKMDKKLLTRTNFHHQQTELRRKIRDIHKATEECTKAILELEETQKLMSSSVLGKQEQLSAMQSSTDELEADLDRLLALKQQNLSELVALQTRVKHLQAVKDGRYVFLFRSKQSLLAEHRRLDNRLAVISIILDRVKDEYPQFQEALLKVSQTIASKLQQTESP
;
A
#
# COMPACT_ATOMS: atom_id res chain seq x y z
N MET A 1 84.70 33.86 45.25
CA MET A 1 84.03 32.54 45.32
C MET A 1 82.82 32.55 46.25
N ILE A 2 82.95 32.70 47.58
CA ILE A 2 81.78 32.78 48.50
C ILE A 2 80.87 33.96 48.16
N ARG A 3 81.46 35.15 47.96
CA ARG A 3 80.75 36.38 47.61
C ARG A 3 79.96 36.32 46.30
N ASP A 4 80.47 35.60 45.31
CA ASP A 4 79.83 35.47 44.00
C ASP A 4 78.62 34.52 44.08
N MET A 5 78.72 33.50 44.93
CA MET A 5 77.62 32.57 45.20
C MET A 5 76.50 33.24 45.99
N GLU A 6 76.83 34.08 46.98
CA GLU A 6 75.87 34.92 47.71
C GLU A 6 75.13 35.90 46.79
N LEU A 7 75.84 36.53 45.85
CA LEU A 7 75.25 37.42 44.87
C LEU A 7 74.28 36.69 43.92
N ALA A 8 74.63 35.47 43.50
CA ALA A 8 73.79 34.64 42.65
C ALA A 8 72.50 34.20 43.38
N VAL A 9 72.60 33.83 44.65
CA VAL A 9 71.46 33.48 45.50
C VAL A 9 70.56 34.70 45.70
N ALA A 10 71.12 35.86 46.03
CA ALA A 10 70.37 37.11 46.20
C ALA A 10 69.62 37.52 44.92
N ARG A 11 70.25 37.39 43.74
CA ARG A 11 69.60 37.64 42.45
C ARG A 11 68.45 36.67 42.19
N ARG A 12 68.64 35.38 42.46
CA ARG A 12 67.60 34.36 42.29
C ARG A 12 66.42 34.59 43.23
N GLU A 13 66.68 34.98 44.48
CA GLU A 13 65.63 35.32 45.44
C GLU A 13 64.86 36.57 45.01
N THR A 14 65.55 37.57 44.46
CA THR A 14 64.92 38.78 43.91
C THR A 14 64.02 38.46 42.72
N ILE A 15 64.48 37.60 41.80
CA ILE A 15 63.66 37.14 40.66
C ILE A 15 62.45 36.32 41.14
N SER A 16 62.64 35.43 42.11
CA SER A 16 61.57 34.59 42.67
C SER A 16 60.51 35.41 43.40
N THR A 17 60.93 36.42 44.16
CA THR A 17 60.03 37.35 44.86
C THR A 17 59.30 38.26 43.88
N GLN A 18 59.95 38.74 42.83
CA GLN A 18 59.32 39.53 41.77
C GLN A 18 58.30 38.71 40.96
N ALA A 19 58.63 37.46 40.60
CA ALA A 19 57.73 36.55 39.90
C ALA A 19 56.50 36.19 40.75
N LYS A 20 56.69 35.92 42.06
CA LYS A 20 55.58 35.72 43.01
C LYS A 20 54.74 36.99 43.23
N GLY A 21 55.34 38.17 43.13
CA GLY A 21 54.64 39.45 43.16
C GLY A 21 53.75 39.65 41.94
N GLN A 22 54.28 39.38 40.74
CA GLN A 22 53.52 39.48 39.48
C GLN A 22 52.39 38.44 39.38
N SER A 23 52.59 37.21 39.85
CA SER A 23 51.52 36.19 39.83
C SER A 23 50.34 36.53 40.75
N LYS A 24 50.55 37.36 41.79
CA LYS A 24 49.48 37.87 42.65
C LYS A 24 48.71 39.04 42.01
N MET A 25 49.33 39.77 41.07
CA MET A 25 48.68 40.82 40.28
C MET A 25 47.88 40.25 39.10
N ASP A 26 48.19 39.04 38.64
CA ASP A 26 47.51 38.36 37.53
C ASP A 26 46.18 37.68 37.92
N LYS A 27 45.70 37.94 39.14
CA LYS A 27 44.27 37.78 39.44
C LYS A 27 43.57 38.96 38.77
N LYS A 28 43.13 38.78 37.52
CA LYS A 28 42.29 39.75 36.79
C LYS A 28 41.16 40.25 37.71
N LEU A 29 41.41 41.37 38.40
CA LEU A 29 40.42 42.06 39.20
C LEU A 29 39.35 42.52 38.21
N LEU A 30 38.21 41.84 38.24
CA LEU A 30 37.09 42.12 37.36
C LEU A 30 36.66 43.56 37.62
N THR A 31 37.14 44.46 36.77
CA THR A 31 36.94 45.90 36.92
C THR A 31 35.46 46.20 36.70
N ARG A 32 34.91 47.22 37.37
CA ARG A 32 33.49 47.62 37.22
C ARG A 32 33.04 47.74 35.75
N THR A 33 33.94 48.16 34.87
CA THR A 33 33.75 48.23 33.42
C THR A 33 33.54 46.87 32.75
N ASN A 34 34.27 45.83 33.14
CA ASN A 34 34.13 44.48 32.60
C ASN A 34 32.78 43.86 32.99
N PHE A 35 32.34 44.06 34.23
CA PHE A 35 31.00 43.67 34.67
C PHE A 35 29.91 44.37 33.85
N HIS A 36 30.03 45.68 33.64
CA HIS A 36 29.05 46.44 32.88
C HIS A 36 29.00 46.01 31.40
N HIS A 37 30.16 45.69 30.81
CA HIS A 37 30.23 45.14 29.46
C HIS A 37 29.56 43.76 29.38
N GLN A 38 29.90 42.84 30.29
CA GLN A 38 29.27 41.51 30.35
C GLN A 38 27.75 41.60 30.58
N GLN A 39 27.29 42.51 31.43
CA GLN A 39 25.86 42.73 31.66
C GLN A 39 25.15 43.24 30.38
N THR A 40 25.78 44.13 29.63
CA THR A 40 25.24 44.66 28.38
C THR A 40 25.19 43.57 27.30
N GLU A 41 26.23 42.76 27.22
CA GLU A 41 26.33 41.60 26.32
C GLU A 41 25.25 40.55 26.63
N LEU A 42 25.05 40.20 27.91
CA LEU A 42 24.00 39.28 28.33
C LEU A 42 22.61 39.83 28.00
N ARG A 43 22.36 41.13 28.24
CA ARG A 43 21.10 41.78 27.85
C ARG A 43 20.87 41.75 26.34
N ARG A 44 21.92 41.92 25.54
CA ARG A 44 21.84 41.78 24.07
C ARG A 44 21.48 40.35 23.68
N LYS A 45 22.21 39.36 24.20
CA LYS A 45 21.92 37.94 23.95
C LYS A 45 20.50 37.55 24.34
N ILE A 46 19.99 38.04 25.48
CA ILE A 46 18.60 37.81 25.89
C ILE A 46 17.62 38.35 24.86
N ARG A 47 17.83 39.56 24.34
CA ARG A 47 16.96 40.14 23.30
C ARG A 47 17.05 39.36 21.98
N ASP A 48 18.25 39.00 21.55
CA ASP A 48 18.46 38.26 20.31
C ASP A 48 17.80 36.88 20.36
N ILE A 49 17.95 36.17 21.50
CA ILE A 49 17.26 34.90 21.74
C ILE A 49 15.75 35.10 21.79
N HIS A 50 15.24 36.16 22.42
CA HIS A 50 13.80 36.42 22.47
C HIS A 50 13.23 36.64 21.06
N LYS A 51 13.92 37.43 20.23
CA LYS A 51 13.53 37.65 18.83
C LYS A 51 13.56 36.35 18.02
N ALA A 52 14.62 35.54 18.17
CA ALA A 52 14.70 34.25 17.50
C ALA A 52 13.57 33.30 17.96
N THR A 53 13.21 33.32 19.25
CA THR A 53 12.08 32.55 19.78
C THR A 53 10.76 33.00 19.16
N GLU A 54 10.51 34.32 19.07
CA GLU A 54 9.29 34.85 18.43
C GLU A 54 9.20 34.46 16.94
N GLU A 55 10.32 34.52 16.21
CA GLU A 55 10.40 34.09 14.81
C GLU A 55 10.11 32.58 14.69
N CYS A 56 10.70 31.76 15.55
CA CYS A 56 10.40 30.33 15.61
C CYS A 56 8.92 30.07 15.94
N THR A 57 8.33 30.78 16.89
CA THR A 57 6.89 30.62 17.22
C THR A 57 5.99 30.95 16.05
N LYS A 58 6.30 32.01 15.29
CA LYS A 58 5.55 32.35 14.06
C LYS A 58 5.66 31.26 13.01
N ALA A 59 6.87 30.76 12.76
CA ALA A 59 7.09 29.67 11.81
C ALA A 59 6.35 28.38 12.22
N ILE A 60 6.29 28.07 13.52
CA ILE A 60 5.52 26.92 14.04
C ILE A 60 4.03 27.10 13.73
N LEU A 61 3.46 28.28 13.98
CA LEU A 61 2.03 28.54 13.70
C LEU A 61 1.70 28.43 12.21
N GLU A 62 2.57 28.96 11.34
CA GLU A 62 2.41 28.83 9.88
C GLU A 62 2.48 27.36 9.43
N LEU A 63 3.40 26.58 10.01
CA LEU A 63 3.50 25.15 9.75
C LEU A 63 2.28 24.37 10.24
N GLU A 64 1.72 24.70 11.40
CA GLU A 64 0.49 24.09 11.91
C GLU A 64 -0.72 24.40 11.03
N GLU A 65 -0.84 25.64 10.55
CA GLU A 65 -1.92 26.03 9.63
C GLU A 65 -1.81 25.31 8.29
N THR A 66 -0.61 25.29 7.70
CA THR A 66 -0.37 24.57 6.44
C THR A 66 -0.59 23.07 6.59
N GLN A 67 -0.16 22.46 7.71
CA GLN A 67 -0.44 21.06 8.02
C GLN A 67 -1.94 20.79 8.08
N LYS A 68 -2.73 21.66 8.72
CA LYS A 68 -4.19 21.51 8.83
C LYS A 68 -4.86 21.58 7.46
N LEU A 69 -4.46 22.53 6.61
CA LEU A 69 -4.99 22.68 5.25
C LEU A 69 -4.63 21.49 4.35
N MET A 70 -3.38 21.01 4.44
CA MET A 70 -2.98 19.80 3.71
C MET A 70 -3.75 18.58 4.20
N SER A 71 -3.93 18.43 5.50
CA SER A 71 -4.66 17.30 6.08
C SER A 71 -6.11 17.26 5.61
N SER A 72 -6.81 18.41 5.59
CA SER A 72 -8.17 18.47 5.07
C SER A 72 -8.24 18.20 3.56
N SER A 73 -7.26 18.69 2.79
CA SER A 73 -7.16 18.41 1.35
C SER A 73 -6.96 16.91 1.08
N VAL A 74 -6.07 16.26 1.81
CA VAL A 74 -5.80 14.82 1.70
C VAL A 74 -7.05 14.01 2.03
N LEU A 75 -7.77 14.35 3.11
CA LEU A 75 -9.02 13.68 3.46
C LEU A 75 -10.08 13.83 2.35
N GLY A 76 -10.27 15.03 1.83
CA GLY A 76 -11.21 15.25 0.72
C GLY A 76 -10.83 14.47 -0.55
N LYS A 77 -9.53 14.35 -0.85
CA LYS A 77 -9.04 13.51 -1.96
C LYS A 77 -9.25 12.02 -1.70
N GLN A 78 -9.11 11.56 -0.46
CA GLN A 78 -9.35 10.18 -0.08
C GLN A 78 -10.83 9.79 -0.18
N GLU A 79 -11.73 10.69 0.19
CA GLU A 79 -13.17 10.50 0.01
C GLU A 79 -13.54 10.41 -1.48
N GLN A 80 -12.99 11.32 -2.31
CA GLN A 80 -13.19 11.28 -3.76
C GLN A 80 -12.69 9.98 -4.38
N LEU A 81 -11.49 9.52 -3.98
CA LEU A 81 -10.94 8.25 -4.45
C LEU A 81 -11.80 7.06 -4.03
N SER A 82 -12.28 7.04 -2.79
CA SER A 82 -13.17 5.98 -2.29
C SER A 82 -14.48 5.91 -3.08
N ALA A 83 -15.08 7.06 -3.39
CA ALA A 83 -16.31 7.13 -4.19
C ALA A 83 -16.09 6.71 -5.66
N MET A 84 -14.95 7.08 -6.26
CA MET A 84 -14.60 6.63 -7.60
C MET A 84 -14.31 5.13 -7.64
N GLN A 85 -13.67 4.58 -6.59
CA GLN A 85 -13.41 3.15 -6.47
C GLN A 85 -14.72 2.37 -6.41
N SER A 86 -15.67 2.77 -5.55
CA SER A 86 -16.97 2.08 -5.46
C SER A 86 -17.73 2.12 -6.79
N SER A 87 -17.71 3.25 -7.49
CA SER A 87 -18.33 3.36 -8.82
C SER A 87 -17.63 2.48 -9.86
N THR A 88 -16.32 2.29 -9.76
CA THR A 88 -15.56 1.41 -10.66
C THR A 88 -15.92 -0.04 -10.40
N ASP A 89 -15.96 -0.46 -9.12
CA ASP A 89 -16.33 -1.82 -8.72
C ASP A 89 -17.77 -2.17 -9.17
N GLU A 90 -18.71 -1.21 -9.08
CA GLU A 90 -20.08 -1.36 -9.61
C GLU A 90 -20.11 -1.57 -11.13
N LEU A 91 -19.35 -0.76 -11.88
CA LEU A 91 -19.26 -0.87 -13.34
C LEU A 91 -18.60 -2.19 -13.78
N GLU A 92 -17.60 -2.67 -13.06
CA GLU A 92 -16.96 -3.96 -13.32
C GLU A 92 -17.95 -5.12 -13.09
N ALA A 93 -18.74 -5.08 -12.01
CA ALA A 93 -19.77 -6.08 -11.75
C ALA A 93 -20.84 -6.11 -12.85
N ASP A 94 -21.27 -4.93 -13.34
CA ASP A 94 -22.21 -4.82 -14.45
C ASP A 94 -21.63 -5.32 -15.78
N LEU A 95 -20.35 -5.04 -16.05
CA LEU A 95 -19.64 -5.56 -17.22
C LEU A 95 -19.63 -7.09 -17.21
N ASP A 96 -19.27 -7.70 -16.09
CA ASP A 96 -19.22 -9.15 -15.92
C ASP A 96 -20.60 -9.79 -16.13
N ARG A 97 -21.65 -9.17 -15.59
CA ARG A 97 -23.04 -9.59 -15.79
C ARG A 97 -23.45 -9.52 -17.26
N LEU A 98 -23.13 -8.42 -17.95
CA LEU A 98 -23.46 -8.24 -19.37
C LEU A 98 -22.69 -9.21 -20.27
N LEU A 99 -21.44 -9.51 -19.94
CA LEU A 99 -20.64 -10.51 -20.65
C LEU A 99 -21.24 -11.91 -20.49
N ALA A 100 -21.64 -12.29 -19.28
CA ALA A 100 -22.31 -13.56 -19.03
C ALA A 100 -23.63 -13.67 -19.81
N LEU A 101 -24.46 -12.61 -19.79
CA LEU A 101 -25.71 -12.56 -20.54
C LEU A 101 -25.48 -12.65 -22.06
N LYS A 102 -24.47 -11.96 -22.59
CA LYS A 102 -24.09 -12.02 -24.01
C LYS A 102 -23.70 -13.45 -24.41
N GLN A 103 -22.90 -14.13 -23.60
CA GLN A 103 -22.49 -15.52 -23.85
C GLN A 103 -23.69 -16.47 -23.82
N GLN A 104 -24.59 -16.31 -22.84
CA GLN A 104 -25.83 -17.07 -22.75
C GLN A 104 -26.70 -16.88 -24.00
N ASN A 105 -26.97 -15.63 -24.38
CA ASN A 105 -27.80 -15.30 -25.54
C ASN A 105 -27.19 -15.87 -26.84
N LEU A 106 -25.86 -15.79 -27.00
CA LEU A 106 -25.18 -16.37 -28.14
C LEU A 106 -25.34 -17.89 -28.19
N SER A 107 -25.18 -18.57 -27.04
CA SER A 107 -25.35 -20.02 -26.96
C SER A 107 -26.77 -20.46 -27.32
N GLU A 108 -27.78 -19.73 -26.87
CA GLU A 108 -29.18 -19.98 -27.18
C GLU A 108 -29.47 -19.75 -28.67
N LEU A 109 -28.98 -18.64 -29.23
CA LEU A 109 -29.15 -18.32 -30.64
C LEU A 109 -28.54 -19.41 -31.53
N VAL A 110 -27.34 -19.89 -31.22
CA VAL A 110 -26.69 -20.99 -31.95
C VAL A 110 -27.50 -22.29 -31.82
N ALA A 111 -28.04 -22.59 -30.65
CA ALA A 111 -28.89 -23.76 -30.44
C ALA A 111 -30.18 -23.68 -31.27
N LEU A 112 -30.84 -22.52 -31.30
CA LEU A 112 -32.04 -22.27 -32.10
C LEU A 112 -31.75 -22.34 -33.60
N GLN A 113 -30.66 -21.75 -34.07
CA GLN A 113 -30.23 -21.85 -35.47
C GLN A 113 -29.96 -23.30 -35.88
N THR A 114 -29.30 -24.06 -35.00
CA THR A 114 -29.04 -25.49 -35.24
C THR A 114 -30.35 -26.28 -35.30
N ARG A 115 -31.28 -26.00 -34.39
CA ARG A 115 -32.62 -26.61 -34.40
C ARG A 115 -33.38 -26.28 -35.70
N VAL A 116 -33.35 -25.04 -36.15
CA VAL A 116 -33.97 -24.63 -37.43
C VAL A 116 -33.36 -25.39 -38.61
N LYS A 117 -32.03 -25.53 -38.67
CA LYS A 117 -31.35 -26.32 -39.72
C LYS A 117 -31.80 -27.78 -39.70
N HIS A 118 -31.89 -28.39 -38.53
CA HIS A 118 -32.37 -29.76 -38.39
C HIS A 118 -33.83 -29.92 -38.84
N LEU A 119 -34.72 -29.01 -38.41
CA LEU A 119 -36.12 -29.04 -38.82
C LEU A 119 -36.28 -28.84 -40.34
N GLN A 120 -35.49 -27.97 -40.95
CA GLN A 120 -35.48 -27.80 -42.39
C GLN A 120 -34.99 -29.07 -43.11
N ALA A 121 -33.93 -29.71 -42.61
CA ALA A 121 -33.47 -30.98 -43.17
C ALA A 121 -34.52 -32.09 -43.05
N VAL A 122 -35.33 -32.09 -41.98
CA VAL A 122 -36.45 -33.03 -41.81
C VAL A 122 -37.52 -32.76 -42.88
N LYS A 123 -37.90 -31.49 -43.06
CA LYS A 123 -38.85 -31.08 -44.11
C LYS A 123 -38.37 -31.49 -45.51
N ASP A 124 -37.08 -31.38 -45.77
CA ASP A 124 -36.47 -31.71 -47.06
C ASP A 124 -36.18 -33.21 -47.24
N GLY A 125 -36.48 -34.05 -46.23
CA GLY A 125 -36.19 -35.49 -46.25
C GLY A 125 -34.69 -35.84 -46.21
N ARG A 126 -33.82 -34.88 -45.90
CA ARG A 126 -32.35 -35.05 -45.86
C ARG A 126 -31.79 -35.23 -44.44
N TYR A 127 -32.65 -35.20 -43.41
CA TYR A 127 -32.20 -35.31 -42.03
C TYR A 127 -31.72 -36.73 -41.69
N VAL A 128 -30.53 -36.83 -41.13
CA VAL A 128 -29.95 -38.08 -40.64
C VAL A 128 -29.95 -38.06 -39.11
N PHE A 129 -30.62 -39.04 -38.50
CA PHE A 129 -30.60 -39.20 -37.05
C PHE A 129 -29.19 -39.49 -36.54
N LEU A 130 -28.69 -38.66 -35.63
CA LEU A 130 -27.44 -38.91 -34.89
C LEU A 130 -27.50 -40.24 -34.13
N PHE A 131 -28.65 -40.53 -33.52
CA PHE A 131 -28.90 -41.78 -32.80
C PHE A 131 -30.16 -42.43 -33.36
N ARG A 132 -30.00 -43.64 -33.93
CA ARG A 132 -31.08 -44.37 -34.60
C ARG A 132 -32.07 -45.02 -33.64
N SER A 133 -31.71 -45.21 -32.37
CA SER A 133 -32.55 -45.83 -31.35
C SER A 133 -32.50 -45.06 -30.03
N LYS A 134 -33.58 -45.14 -29.25
CA LYS A 134 -33.64 -44.58 -27.89
C LYS A 134 -32.54 -45.15 -26.98
N GLN A 135 -32.18 -46.42 -27.17
CA GLN A 135 -31.09 -47.07 -26.44
C GLN A 135 -29.73 -46.45 -26.76
N SER A 136 -29.44 -46.18 -28.04
CA SER A 136 -28.19 -45.50 -28.44
C SER A 136 -28.10 -44.09 -27.88
N LEU A 137 -29.22 -43.35 -27.83
CA LEU A 137 -29.27 -42.02 -27.22
C LEU A 137 -28.99 -42.09 -25.70
N LEU A 138 -29.63 -43.02 -24.99
CA LEU A 138 -29.41 -43.21 -23.54
C LEU A 138 -27.97 -43.65 -23.22
N ALA A 139 -27.37 -44.50 -24.06
CA ALA A 139 -25.97 -44.90 -23.91
C ALA A 139 -25.02 -43.70 -24.04
N GLU A 140 -25.30 -42.79 -24.97
CA GLU A 140 -24.52 -41.56 -25.16
C GLU A 140 -24.72 -40.55 -24.03
N HIS A 141 -25.94 -40.38 -23.52
CA HIS A 141 -26.16 -39.59 -22.31
C HIS A 141 -25.32 -40.11 -21.14
N ARG A 142 -25.40 -41.42 -20.84
CA ARG A 142 -24.57 -42.03 -19.79
C ARG A 142 -23.08 -41.84 -20.02
N ARG A 143 -22.62 -41.92 -21.27
CA ARG A 143 -21.22 -41.65 -21.63
C ARG A 143 -20.82 -40.23 -21.30
N LEU A 144 -21.68 -39.24 -21.58
CA LEU A 144 -21.43 -37.84 -21.26
C LEU A 144 -21.47 -37.58 -19.75
N ASP A 145 -22.43 -38.16 -19.02
CA ASP A 145 -22.53 -38.05 -17.57
C ASP A 145 -21.27 -38.62 -16.88
N ASN A 146 -20.82 -39.80 -17.31
CA ASN A 146 -19.58 -40.40 -16.81
C ASN A 146 -18.37 -39.50 -17.06
N ARG A 147 -18.29 -38.87 -18.24
CA ARG A 147 -17.20 -37.93 -18.55
C ARG A 147 -17.27 -36.68 -17.68
N LEU A 148 -18.46 -36.14 -17.45
CA LEU A 148 -18.65 -34.99 -16.56
C LEU A 148 -18.27 -35.33 -15.12
N ALA A 149 -18.64 -36.51 -14.63
CA ALA A 149 -18.25 -36.98 -13.30
C ALA A 149 -16.71 -37.08 -13.17
N VAL A 150 -16.02 -37.62 -14.18
CA VAL A 150 -14.55 -37.68 -14.21
C VAL A 150 -13.93 -36.27 -14.19
N ILE A 151 -14.47 -35.34 -14.98
CA ILE A 151 -13.98 -33.95 -14.99
C ILE A 151 -14.21 -33.30 -13.62
N SER A 152 -15.35 -33.54 -12.96
CA SER A 152 -15.61 -33.04 -11.61
C SER A 152 -14.55 -33.53 -10.62
N ILE A 153 -14.24 -34.84 -10.64
CA ILE A 153 -13.20 -35.41 -9.77
C ILE A 153 -11.83 -34.77 -10.04
N ILE A 154 -11.46 -34.57 -11.31
CA ILE A 154 -10.22 -33.89 -11.67
C ILE A 154 -10.22 -32.46 -11.13
N LEU A 155 -11.33 -31.75 -11.29
CA LEU A 155 -11.48 -30.37 -10.85
C LEU A 155 -11.36 -30.25 -9.33
N ASP A 156 -11.92 -31.19 -8.58
CA ASP A 156 -11.81 -31.22 -7.12
C ASP A 156 -10.36 -31.49 -6.67
N ARG A 157 -9.66 -32.42 -7.32
CA ARG A 157 -8.22 -32.61 -7.08
C ARG A 157 -7.39 -31.38 -7.40
N VAL A 158 -7.68 -30.68 -8.51
CA VAL A 158 -6.96 -29.46 -8.90
C VAL A 158 -7.21 -28.33 -7.90
N LYS A 159 -8.42 -28.24 -7.31
CA LYS A 159 -8.67 -27.27 -6.22
C LYS A 159 -7.83 -27.59 -4.98
N ASP A 160 -7.71 -28.87 -4.62
CA ASP A 160 -6.92 -29.30 -3.48
C ASP A 160 -5.42 -29.07 -3.70
N GLU A 161 -4.92 -29.36 -4.91
CA GLU A 161 -3.50 -29.18 -5.27
C GLU A 161 -3.12 -27.72 -5.50
N TYR A 162 -4.04 -26.89 -5.99
CA TYR A 162 -3.78 -25.49 -6.34
C TYR A 162 -4.87 -24.53 -5.83
N PRO A 163 -4.89 -24.22 -4.51
CA PRO A 163 -5.89 -23.33 -3.92
C PRO A 163 -5.91 -21.92 -4.53
N GLN A 164 -4.77 -21.45 -5.06
CA GLN A 164 -4.64 -20.16 -5.73
C GLN A 164 -5.54 -19.98 -6.96
N PHE A 165 -6.01 -21.08 -7.58
CA PHE A 165 -6.90 -21.02 -8.75
C PHE A 165 -8.36 -21.29 -8.41
N GLN A 166 -8.70 -21.41 -7.12
CA GLN A 166 -10.05 -21.80 -6.70
C GLN A 166 -11.12 -20.82 -7.19
N GLU A 167 -10.84 -19.52 -7.18
CA GLU A 167 -11.75 -18.49 -7.68
C GLU A 167 -11.98 -18.60 -9.20
N ALA A 168 -10.90 -18.79 -9.97
CA ALA A 168 -10.98 -18.98 -11.41
C ALA A 168 -11.75 -20.26 -11.80
N LEU A 169 -11.63 -21.33 -11.00
CA LEU A 169 -12.27 -22.62 -11.23
C LEU A 169 -13.71 -22.69 -10.68
N LEU A 170 -14.14 -21.73 -9.86
CA LEU A 170 -15.44 -21.75 -9.19
C LEU A 170 -16.61 -21.72 -10.19
N LYS A 171 -16.53 -20.85 -11.21
CA LYS A 171 -17.55 -20.75 -12.28
C LYS A 171 -17.72 -22.09 -13.03
N VAL A 172 -16.60 -22.75 -13.35
CA VAL A 172 -16.60 -24.05 -14.05
C VAL A 172 -17.17 -25.15 -13.14
N SER A 173 -16.80 -25.14 -11.86
CA SER A 173 -17.28 -26.09 -10.86
C SER A 173 -18.80 -26.04 -10.69
N GLN A 174 -19.34 -24.83 -10.53
CA GLN A 174 -20.78 -24.62 -10.40
C GLN A 174 -21.53 -25.03 -11.68
N THR A 175 -20.95 -24.76 -12.85
CA THR A 175 -21.54 -25.18 -14.13
C THR A 175 -21.62 -26.70 -14.25
N ILE A 176 -20.53 -27.42 -13.91
CA ILE A 176 -20.52 -28.89 -13.95
C ILE A 176 -21.50 -29.47 -12.92
N ALA A 177 -21.53 -28.94 -11.70
CA ALA A 177 -22.47 -29.37 -10.66
C ALA A 177 -23.94 -29.19 -11.09
N SER A 178 -24.29 -28.03 -11.67
CA SER A 178 -25.65 -27.80 -12.17
C SER A 178 -26.04 -28.74 -13.31
N LYS A 179 -25.09 -29.11 -14.18
CA LYS A 179 -25.33 -30.07 -15.26
C LYS A 179 -25.51 -31.50 -14.76
N LEU A 180 -24.76 -31.91 -13.73
CA LEU A 180 -24.94 -33.21 -13.08
C LEU A 180 -26.29 -33.29 -12.35
N GLN A 181 -26.71 -32.22 -11.65
CA GLN A 181 -28.01 -32.16 -10.96
C GLN A 181 -29.21 -32.20 -11.94
N GLN A 182 -29.08 -31.60 -13.12
CA GLN A 182 -30.13 -31.65 -14.15
C GLN A 182 -30.37 -33.06 -14.70
N THR A 183 -29.37 -33.93 -14.67
CA THR A 183 -29.49 -35.33 -15.12
C THR A 183 -30.22 -36.20 -14.08
N GLU A 184 -30.22 -35.82 -12.80
CA GLU A 184 -30.85 -36.59 -11.71
C GLU A 184 -32.35 -36.29 -11.52
N SER A 185 -32.90 -35.28 -12.19
CA SER A 185 -34.33 -34.97 -12.12
C SER A 185 -35.12 -35.73 -13.20
N PRO A 186 -36.18 -36.50 -12.84
CA PRO A 186 -36.95 -37.34 -13.76
C PRO A 186 -37.77 -36.56 -14.80
#